data_AF-A0A9Y2MY28-F1
#
_entry.id   AF-A0A9Y2MY28-F1
#
_cell.length_a   1.000
_cell.length_b   1.000
_cell.length_c   1.000
_cell.angle_alpha   90.00
_cell.angle_beta   90.00
_cell.angle_gamma   90.00
#
_symmetry.space_group_name_H-M   'P 1'
#
loop_
_entity.id
_entity.type
_entity.pdbx_description
1 polymer ?
#
loop_
_entity_poly.entity_id
_entity_poly.type
_entity_poly.pdbx_seq_one_letter_code
_entity_poly.pdbx_strand_id
1 'polypeptide(L)'
;MRQRTKLALAGTAAAVVIVGLGGAALLTRGAPQTITPAAGGQVTTAAPIEREIAYCYQNADITSSADGQHVAVGVSGNSADGRGDTAAHIMSYCKTAWAEDYYQWQKPGLPRVVPPLVACVLTSAAVNIDQAAVGAVGVFPGDAKTCAAMGLPVARI
;
A
#
# COMPACT_ATOMS: atom_id res chain seq x y z
N MET A 1 28.79 -70.08 -10.66
CA MET A 1 29.71 -69.46 -11.64
C MET A 1 29.73 -67.95 -11.40
N ARG A 2 30.95 -67.36 -11.35
CA ARG A 2 31.33 -65.91 -11.33
C ARG A 2 30.83 -65.07 -10.14
N GLN A 3 31.57 -64.84 -9.06
CA GLN A 3 32.80 -64.04 -8.84
C GLN A 3 32.73 -62.51 -9.13
N ARG A 4 32.91 -61.76 -8.02
CA ARG A 4 33.66 -60.49 -7.84
C ARG A 4 32.98 -59.23 -8.43
N THR A 5 33.04 -58.04 -7.83
CA THR A 5 34.14 -57.43 -7.06
C THR A 5 33.62 -56.25 -6.23
N LYS A 6 34.18 -56.07 -5.03
CA LYS A 6 34.14 -54.84 -4.23
C LYS A 6 34.78 -53.68 -4.99
N LEU A 7 34.36 -52.43 -4.76
CA LEU A 7 35.31 -51.31 -4.72
C LEU A 7 34.75 -50.20 -3.83
N ALA A 8 35.43 -49.96 -2.71
CA ALA A 8 35.36 -48.74 -1.94
C ALA A 8 36.58 -47.89 -2.31
N LEU A 9 36.37 -46.62 -2.62
CA LEU A 9 37.36 -45.52 -2.58
C LEU A 9 36.53 -44.28 -2.18
N ALA A 10 36.63 -43.73 -0.97
CA ALA A 10 37.75 -43.02 -0.36
C ALA A 10 38.16 -41.74 -1.11
N GLY A 11 37.83 -40.60 -0.49
CA GLY A 11 38.59 -39.35 -0.54
C GLY A 11 38.36 -38.44 -1.74
N THR A 12 37.76 -37.28 -1.50
CA THR A 12 38.51 -36.04 -1.20
C THR A 12 37.53 -34.89 -0.98
N ALA A 13 37.74 -34.18 0.12
CA ALA A 13 37.14 -32.88 0.34
C ALA A 13 37.79 -31.88 -0.63
N ALA A 14 36.98 -31.13 -1.34
CA ALA A 14 37.37 -29.85 -1.91
C ALA A 14 36.24 -28.87 -1.59
N ALA A 15 36.43 -28.11 -0.52
CA ALA A 15 35.70 -26.89 -0.28
C ALA A 15 36.08 -25.91 -1.42
N VAL A 16 35.13 -25.63 -2.30
CA VAL A 16 35.26 -24.51 -3.24
C VAL A 16 34.34 -23.41 -2.73
N VAL A 17 34.96 -22.44 -2.08
CA VAL A 17 34.38 -21.12 -1.83
C VAL A 17 34.20 -20.47 -3.20
N ILE A 18 32.97 -20.46 -3.70
CA ILE A 18 32.59 -19.59 -4.82
C ILE A 18 31.86 -18.40 -4.23
N VAL A 19 32.63 -17.34 -3.98
CA VAL A 19 32.09 -15.98 -3.95
C VAL A 19 31.81 -15.61 -5.40
N GLY A 20 30.53 -15.63 -5.77
CA GLY A 20 30.06 -15.26 -7.10
C GLY A 20 28.86 -14.34 -6.98
N LEU A 21 29.11 -13.03 -6.99
CA LEU A 21 28.13 -12.00 -7.34
C LEU A 21 27.68 -12.27 -8.78
N GLY A 22 26.45 -12.71 -8.98
CA GLY A 22 25.90 -12.94 -10.31
C GLY A 22 24.50 -13.52 -10.23
N GLY A 23 23.51 -12.69 -10.53
CA GLY A 23 22.09 -13.03 -10.44
C GLY A 23 21.72 -14.27 -11.26
N ALA A 24 21.06 -15.20 -10.61
CA ALA A 24 20.21 -16.20 -11.25
C ALA A 24 18.78 -15.94 -10.79
N ALA A 25 17.94 -15.43 -11.70
CA ALA A 25 16.51 -15.36 -11.49
C ALA A 25 15.95 -16.80 -11.51
N LEU A 26 15.80 -17.40 -10.34
CA LEU A 26 14.97 -18.60 -10.18
C LEU A 26 13.50 -18.20 -10.28
N LEU A 27 12.86 -18.61 -11.38
CA LEU A 27 11.40 -18.59 -11.51
C LEU A 27 10.79 -19.69 -10.63
N THR A 28 10.62 -19.43 -9.34
CA THR A 28 9.75 -20.23 -8.49
C THR A 28 8.31 -19.80 -8.70
N ARG A 29 7.44 -20.75 -9.09
CA ARG A 29 5.98 -20.62 -9.14
C ARG A 29 5.49 -19.81 -7.93
N GLY A 30 4.79 -18.71 -8.20
CA GLY A 30 4.31 -17.77 -7.20
C GLY A 30 3.43 -18.45 -6.16
N ALA A 31 3.97 -18.59 -4.95
CA ALA A 31 3.14 -18.68 -3.76
C ALA A 31 2.29 -17.39 -3.67
N PRO A 32 1.03 -17.48 -3.19
CA PRO A 32 0.21 -16.29 -2.96
C PRO A 32 1.02 -15.31 -2.11
N GLN A 33 1.24 -14.11 -2.64
CA GLN A 33 1.98 -13.07 -1.94
C GLN A 33 1.12 -12.60 -0.76
N THR A 34 1.30 -13.23 0.39
CA THR A 34 0.83 -12.67 1.65
C THR A 34 1.71 -11.46 1.92
N ILE A 35 1.18 -10.26 1.66
CA ILE A 35 1.87 -9.01 1.99
C ILE A 35 1.92 -8.98 3.52
N THR A 36 3.00 -9.52 4.08
CA THR A 36 3.27 -9.44 5.51
C THR A 36 3.60 -7.98 5.78
N PRO A 37 2.88 -7.28 6.68
CA PRO A 37 3.26 -5.94 7.06
C PRO A 37 4.71 -6.02 7.54
N ALA A 38 5.60 -5.23 6.94
CA ALA A 38 6.96 -5.15 7.44
C ALA A 38 6.88 -4.69 8.90
N ALA A 39 7.26 -5.57 9.83
CA ALA A 39 7.50 -5.19 11.21
C ALA A 39 8.71 -4.24 11.18
N GLY A 40 8.42 -2.95 11.05
CA GLY A 40 9.41 -1.88 11.02
C GLY A 40 9.19 -0.90 9.87
N GLY A 41 8.33 0.10 10.09
CA GLY A 41 8.46 1.52 9.69
C GLY A 41 9.05 1.93 8.33
N GLN A 42 9.25 1.04 7.37
CA GLN A 42 9.90 1.35 6.11
C GLN A 42 8.86 1.96 5.16
N VAL A 43 9.11 3.20 4.77
CA VAL A 43 8.28 3.89 3.78
C VAL A 43 8.52 3.25 2.41
N THR A 44 7.50 2.60 1.88
CA THR A 44 7.46 2.10 0.50
C THR A 44 6.54 2.97 -0.36
N THR A 45 6.68 2.90 -1.68
CA THR A 45 5.80 3.62 -2.62
C THR A 45 5.14 2.67 -3.62
N ALA A 46 3.94 2.99 -4.08
CA ALA A 46 3.22 2.24 -5.09
C ALA A 46 2.35 3.17 -5.96
N ALA A 47 2.05 2.77 -7.18
CA ALA A 47 1.04 3.47 -7.99
C ALA A 47 -0.36 2.94 -7.62
N PRO A 48 -1.40 3.79 -7.55
CA PRO A 48 -2.76 3.31 -7.40
C PRO A 48 -3.17 2.51 -8.64
N ILE A 49 -3.86 1.40 -8.42
CA ILE A 49 -4.43 0.56 -9.48
C ILE A 49 -5.89 0.94 -9.76
N GLU A 50 -6.58 1.46 -8.75
CA GLU A 50 -7.90 2.03 -8.88
C GLU A 50 -7.78 3.56 -8.76
N ARG A 51 -8.27 4.27 -9.78
CA ARG A 51 -7.99 5.70 -9.99
C ARG A 51 -9.23 6.58 -10.08
N GLU A 52 -10.40 5.97 -10.23
CA GLU A 52 -11.68 6.65 -10.41
C GLU A 52 -12.34 6.94 -9.06
N ILE A 53 -12.01 6.14 -8.03
CA ILE A 53 -12.42 6.37 -6.63
C ILE A 53 -11.22 6.62 -5.71
N ALA A 54 -11.40 7.51 -4.74
CA ALA A 54 -10.43 7.75 -3.67
C ALA A 54 -11.15 8.17 -2.37
N TYR A 55 -10.43 8.27 -1.25
CA TYR A 55 -11.04 8.51 0.05
C TYR A 55 -10.29 9.59 0.85
N CYS A 56 -11.04 10.42 1.57
CA CYS A 56 -10.48 11.32 2.60
C CYS A 56 -10.79 10.74 3.98
N TYR A 57 -9.77 10.54 4.82
CA TYR A 57 -9.91 10.00 6.17
C TYR A 57 -9.83 11.10 7.24
N GLN A 58 -10.62 10.93 8.30
CA GLN A 58 -10.61 11.81 9.46
C GLN A 58 -9.37 11.61 10.35
N ASN A 59 -8.86 10.38 10.45
CA ASN A 59 -7.69 10.04 11.25
C ASN A 59 -6.91 8.87 10.61
N ALA A 60 -5.71 8.59 11.15
CA ALA A 60 -4.82 7.54 10.67
C ALA A 60 -5.13 6.16 11.26
N ASP A 61 -6.39 5.75 11.25
CA ASP A 61 -6.83 4.41 11.62
C ASP A 61 -7.60 3.78 10.45
N ILE A 62 -6.90 2.92 9.71
CA ILE A 62 -7.45 2.16 8.58
C ILE A 62 -8.41 1.03 9.03
N THR A 63 -8.40 0.69 10.32
CA THR A 63 -9.20 -0.39 10.91
C THR A 63 -10.42 0.11 11.69
N SER A 64 -10.55 1.44 11.87
CA SER A 64 -11.67 2.05 12.57
C SER A 64 -12.97 1.89 11.78
N SER A 65 -13.97 1.29 12.42
CA SER A 65 -15.33 1.18 11.87
C SER A 65 -16.25 2.33 12.30
N ALA A 66 -15.70 3.43 12.83
CA ALA A 66 -16.50 4.57 13.27
C ALA A 66 -17.25 5.20 12.09
N ASP A 67 -18.50 5.63 12.32
CA ASP A 67 -19.28 6.32 11.31
C ASP A 67 -18.59 7.63 10.91
N GLY A 68 -18.50 7.89 9.60
CA GLY A 68 -17.87 9.11 9.08
C GLY A 68 -16.34 9.14 9.16
N GLN A 69 -15.69 8.00 9.48
CA GLN A 69 -14.23 7.84 9.50
C GLN A 69 -13.58 8.22 8.17
N HIS A 70 -14.26 7.97 7.05
CA HIS A 70 -13.83 8.39 5.73
C HIS A 70 -15.02 8.72 4.85
N VAL A 71 -14.73 9.51 3.82
CA VAL A 71 -15.69 9.83 2.77
C VAL A 71 -15.10 9.42 1.44
N ALA A 72 -15.88 8.65 0.67
CA ALA A 72 -15.57 8.35 -0.71
C ALA A 72 -15.69 9.62 -1.55
N VAL A 73 -14.65 9.93 -2.29
CA VAL A 73 -14.60 10.99 -3.29
C VAL A 73 -14.54 10.30 -4.64
N GLY A 74 -15.56 10.53 -5.45
CA GLY A 74 -15.59 10.15 -6.86
C GLY A 74 -15.91 11.37 -7.70
N VAL A 75 -15.23 11.54 -8.84
CA VAL A 75 -15.59 12.60 -9.78
C VAL A 75 -16.83 12.15 -10.56
N SER A 76 -17.97 12.79 -10.29
CA SER A 76 -19.19 12.57 -11.08
C SER A 76 -19.04 13.21 -12.47
N GLY A 77 -18.57 12.43 -13.45
CA GLY A 77 -18.95 12.60 -14.86
C GLY A 77 -17.94 13.23 -15.82
N ASN A 78 -17.79 12.55 -16.96
CA ASN A 78 -17.43 13.03 -18.30
C ASN A 78 -15.95 13.28 -18.61
N SER A 79 -15.19 12.19 -18.72
CA SER A 79 -14.23 12.09 -19.83
C SER A 79 -14.77 11.09 -20.85
N ALA A 80 -14.73 11.44 -22.13
CA ALA A 80 -15.19 10.61 -23.24
C ALA A 80 -14.48 9.23 -23.33
N ASP A 81 -13.39 9.07 -22.56
CA ASP A 81 -12.55 7.87 -22.44
C ASP A 81 -12.71 7.14 -21.08
N GLY A 82 -13.65 7.56 -20.22
CA GLY A 82 -14.00 6.92 -18.95
C GLY A 82 -13.11 7.22 -17.73
N ARG A 83 -11.89 7.72 -17.88
CA ARG A 83 -10.89 7.75 -16.77
C ARG A 83 -10.69 9.12 -16.12
N GLY A 84 -11.70 9.64 -15.43
CA GLY A 84 -11.45 10.76 -14.51
C GLY A 84 -10.51 10.29 -13.39
N ASP A 85 -9.26 10.75 -13.39
CA ASP A 85 -8.23 10.33 -12.43
C ASP A 85 -8.39 11.05 -11.09
N THR A 86 -9.39 10.62 -10.31
CA THR A 86 -9.64 11.11 -8.96
C THR A 86 -8.40 10.98 -8.08
N ALA A 87 -7.62 9.90 -8.24
CA ALA A 87 -6.39 9.68 -7.49
C ALA A 87 -5.34 10.79 -7.68
N ALA A 88 -5.21 11.38 -8.87
CA ALA A 88 -4.29 12.51 -9.10
C ALA A 88 -4.72 13.81 -8.39
N HIS A 89 -6.02 13.98 -8.13
CA HIS A 89 -6.57 15.23 -7.59
C HIS A 89 -6.99 15.12 -6.12
N ILE A 90 -7.07 13.91 -5.56
CA ILE A 90 -7.63 13.67 -4.22
C ILE A 90 -6.95 14.48 -3.13
N MET A 91 -5.65 14.73 -3.24
CA MET A 91 -4.92 15.49 -2.24
C MET A 91 -5.40 16.94 -2.14
N SER A 92 -5.72 17.55 -3.29
CA SER A 92 -6.32 18.87 -3.34
C SER A 92 -7.72 18.86 -2.72
N TYR A 93 -8.55 17.87 -3.09
CA TYR A 93 -9.91 17.74 -2.58
C TYR A 93 -9.96 17.57 -1.07
N CYS A 94 -9.17 16.65 -0.51
CA CYS A 94 -9.14 16.46 0.93
C CYS A 94 -8.60 17.69 1.66
N LYS A 95 -7.60 18.38 1.10
CA LYS A 95 -7.08 19.62 1.67
C LYS A 95 -8.16 20.70 1.75
N THR A 96 -8.94 20.88 0.68
CA THR A 96 -10.08 21.81 0.66
C THR A 96 -11.16 21.37 1.65
N ALA A 97 -11.53 20.09 1.68
CA ALA A 97 -12.53 19.57 2.61
C ALA A 97 -12.13 19.79 4.07
N TRP A 98 -10.85 19.63 4.42
CA TRP A 98 -10.32 19.98 5.73
C TRP A 98 -10.40 21.48 6.00
N ALA A 99 -9.95 22.32 5.06
CA ALA A 99 -9.94 23.78 5.24
C ALA A 99 -11.35 24.36 5.43
N GLU A 100 -12.30 23.86 4.66
CA GLU A 100 -13.70 24.27 4.69
C GLU A 100 -14.53 23.49 5.72
N ASP A 101 -13.91 22.55 6.45
CA ASP A 101 -14.57 21.67 7.42
C ASP A 101 -15.85 21.04 6.84
N TYR A 102 -15.78 20.65 5.56
CA TYR A 102 -16.93 20.19 4.78
C TYR A 102 -17.62 18.98 5.44
N TYR A 103 -16.82 18.12 6.09
CA TYR A 103 -17.27 16.93 6.81
C TYR A 103 -17.40 17.12 8.33
N GLN A 104 -17.26 18.36 8.84
CA GLN A 104 -17.39 18.68 10.27
C GLN A 104 -16.42 17.86 11.16
N TRP A 105 -15.21 17.59 10.65
CA TRP A 105 -14.19 16.86 11.38
C TRP A 105 -13.50 17.72 12.44
N GLN A 106 -13.65 19.04 12.36
CA GLN A 106 -13.07 19.98 13.31
C GLN A 106 -14.08 20.42 14.37
N LYS A 107 -13.58 20.70 15.59
CA LYS A 107 -14.45 21.11 16.70
C LYS A 107 -15.00 22.52 16.45
N PRO A 108 -16.33 22.73 16.59
CA PRO A 108 -16.92 24.06 16.47
C PRO A 108 -16.31 25.06 17.46
N GLY A 109 -16.07 26.28 16.99
CA GLY A 109 -15.52 27.38 17.80
C GLY A 109 -14.00 27.37 17.99
N LEU A 110 -13.28 26.40 17.41
CA LEU A 110 -11.82 26.43 17.35
C LEU A 110 -11.32 26.96 15.98
N PRO A 111 -10.11 27.55 15.92
CA PRO A 111 -9.47 27.87 14.66
C PRO A 111 -9.33 26.63 13.78
N ARG A 112 -9.62 26.79 12.48
CA ARG A 112 -9.52 25.69 11.53
C ARG A 112 -8.07 25.40 11.19
N VAL A 113 -7.63 24.18 11.42
CA VAL A 113 -6.26 23.73 11.13
C VAL A 113 -6.33 22.54 10.20
N VAL A 114 -5.71 22.69 9.03
CA VAL A 114 -5.52 21.57 8.10
C VAL A 114 -4.28 20.80 8.56
N PRO A 115 -4.40 19.52 8.96
CA PRO A 115 -3.22 18.73 9.30
C PRO A 115 -2.36 18.53 8.04
N PRO A 116 -1.07 18.19 8.20
CA PRO A 116 -0.32 17.57 7.12
C PRO A 116 -1.10 16.37 6.58
N LEU A 117 -1.09 16.16 5.26
CA LEU A 117 -1.82 15.06 4.63
C LEU A 117 -0.85 14.19 3.83
N VAL A 118 -1.16 12.90 3.77
CA VAL A 118 -0.42 11.90 2.97
C VAL A 118 -1.41 11.03 2.20
N ALA A 119 -1.06 10.68 0.97
CA ALA A 119 -1.78 9.68 0.18
C ALA A 119 -1.13 8.30 0.36
N CYS A 120 -1.94 7.29 0.67
CA CYS A 120 -1.53 5.89 0.75
C CYS A 120 -2.35 5.05 -0.24
N VAL A 121 -1.78 3.98 -0.78
CA VAL A 121 -2.54 3.01 -1.59
C VAL A 121 -3.24 2.05 -0.64
N LEU A 122 -4.57 1.97 -0.75
CA LEU A 122 -5.40 1.14 0.11
C LEU A 122 -5.24 -0.34 -0.26
N THR A 123 -5.31 -1.19 0.76
CA THR A 123 -5.35 -2.64 0.61
C THR A 123 -6.68 -3.16 1.15
N SER A 124 -6.91 -4.48 1.08
CA SER A 124 -8.08 -5.11 1.71
C SER A 124 -8.12 -4.97 3.24
N ALA A 125 -7.09 -4.41 3.88
CA ALA A 125 -7.07 -4.12 5.30
C ALA A 125 -7.93 -2.89 5.69
N ALA A 126 -8.29 -2.04 4.72
CA ALA A 126 -9.21 -0.92 4.96
C ALA A 126 -10.63 -1.43 5.25
N VAL A 127 -11.14 -1.09 6.42
CA VAL A 127 -12.53 -1.40 6.77
C VAL A 127 -13.47 -0.40 6.10
N ASN A 128 -14.70 -0.83 5.84
CA ASN A 128 -15.76 0.01 5.27
C ASN A 128 -15.42 0.69 3.92
N ILE A 129 -14.53 0.09 3.13
CA ILE A 129 -14.37 0.40 1.70
C ILE A 129 -14.99 -0.71 0.84
N ASP A 130 -15.42 -0.37 -0.37
CA ASP A 130 -15.85 -1.37 -1.35
C ASP A 130 -14.64 -2.26 -1.71
N GLN A 131 -14.85 -3.57 -1.89
CA GLN A 131 -13.80 -4.46 -2.40
C GLN A 131 -13.33 -4.02 -3.80
N ALA A 132 -14.21 -3.38 -4.59
CA ALA A 132 -13.84 -2.76 -5.85
C ALA A 132 -12.85 -1.60 -5.70
N ALA A 133 -12.69 -1.05 -4.49
CA ALA A 133 -11.80 0.06 -4.20
C ALA A 133 -10.45 -0.37 -3.59
N VAL A 134 -10.17 -1.67 -3.51
CA VAL A 134 -8.82 -2.15 -3.16
C VAL A 134 -7.83 -1.63 -4.21
N GLY A 135 -6.78 -0.96 -3.74
CA GLY A 135 -5.80 -0.31 -4.61
C GLY A 135 -6.15 1.12 -5.03
N ALA A 136 -7.24 1.68 -4.49
CA ALA A 136 -7.56 3.10 -4.54
C ALA A 136 -6.61 3.93 -3.66
N VAL A 137 -6.71 5.25 -3.76
CA VAL A 137 -5.97 6.17 -2.88
C VAL A 137 -6.80 6.56 -1.66
N GLY A 138 -6.21 6.44 -0.47
CA GLY A 138 -6.72 7.03 0.76
C GLY A 138 -5.82 8.15 1.24
N VAL A 139 -6.42 9.28 1.63
CA VAL A 139 -5.70 10.45 2.16
C VAL A 139 -5.90 10.53 3.66
N PHE A 140 -4.80 10.56 4.40
CA PHE A 140 -4.79 10.52 5.85
C PHE A 140 -4.07 11.74 6.44
N PRO A 141 -4.45 12.19 7.64
CA PRO A 141 -3.63 13.10 8.42
C PRO A 141 -2.28 12.46 8.77
N GLY A 142 -1.20 13.20 8.52
CA GLY A 142 0.17 12.82 8.86
C GLY A 142 1.15 12.90 7.69
N ASP A 143 2.14 12.01 7.70
CA ASP A 143 3.25 12.00 6.75
C ASP A 143 3.51 10.59 6.19
N ALA A 144 4.58 10.41 5.42
CA ALA A 144 4.92 9.13 4.81
C ALA A 144 5.04 7.96 5.82
N LYS A 145 5.42 8.23 7.08
CA LYS A 145 5.48 7.22 8.14
C LYS A 145 4.10 6.77 8.58
N THR A 146 3.07 7.62 8.43
CA THR A 146 1.68 7.25 8.68
C THR A 146 1.26 6.09 7.79
N CYS A 147 1.56 6.13 6.49
CA CYS A 147 1.27 4.99 5.59
C CYS A 147 2.02 3.73 6.06
N ALA A 148 3.31 3.85 6.38
CA ALA A 148 4.11 2.72 6.82
C ALA A 148 3.60 2.10 8.14
N ALA A 149 3.14 2.92 9.08
CA ALA A 149 2.56 2.47 10.35
C ALA A 149 1.26 1.67 10.13
N MET A 150 0.50 2.00 9.08
CA MET A 150 -0.69 1.26 8.66
C MET A 150 -0.38 0.08 7.72
N GLY A 151 0.90 -0.20 7.43
CA GLY A 151 1.30 -1.25 6.48
C GLY A 151 0.95 -0.93 5.02
N LEU A 152 0.81 0.35 4.68
CA LEU A 152 0.47 0.83 3.34
C LEU A 152 1.66 1.50 2.66
N PRO A 153 1.81 1.37 1.33
CA PRO A 153 2.74 2.19 0.57
C PRO A 153 2.17 3.60 0.35
N VAL A 154 3.06 4.59 0.29
CA VAL A 154 2.74 5.95 -0.14
C VAL A 154 2.35 5.93 -1.63
N ALA A 155 1.26 6.60 -1.96
CA ALA A 155 0.77 6.67 -3.34
C ALA A 155 1.65 7.57 -4.20
N ARG A 156 1.98 7.10 -5.40
CA ARG A 156 2.61 7.89 -6.47
C ARG A 156 1.50 8.41 -7.39
N ILE A 157 1.16 9.68 -7.23
CA ILE A 157 0.07 10.38 -7.93
C ILE A 157 0.58 11.65 -8.61
#